data_AF-A0A835Y1J6-F1
#
_entry.id   AF-A0A835Y1J6-F1
#
_cell.length_a   1.000
_cell.length_b   1.000
_cell.length_c   1.000
_cell.angle_alpha   90.00
_cell.angle_beta   90.00
_cell.angle_gamma   90.00
#
_symmetry.space_group_name_H-M   'P 1'
#
loop_
_entity.id
_entity.type
_entity.pdbx_description
1 polymer ?
#
loop_
_entity_poly.entity_id
_entity_poly.type
_entity_poly.pdbx_seq_one_letter_code
_entity_poly.pdbx_strand_id
1 'polypeptide(L)'
;MSGSEPATSSQPNEADSTHADGAASDGRAVSPARPADGHAPSPSTRADATPAKPLKVFLIFYSTYGHILKLAETYKEALEKEEGVEVAIYQVSEVMPAAALAELQAPPKSAHPVIDPHALDQADAFVFGFPTWFGMMPASMQAFFDATGFLWQRGALHGKPASLFTSNMVQSGGQETSIMTAVTQLAHHGMIFVPAGYAAGGVMFGVDEAKGGSPWGGGTLAGDNRRDPSEAELAAVRAQAWHFAAVARNLAA
;
A
#
# COMPACT_ATOMS: atom_id res chain seq x y z
N MET A 1 0.63 51.02 31.94
CA MET A 1 -0.01 50.92 33.28
C MET A 1 -1.30 50.13 33.14
N SER A 2 -1.42 49.05 33.93
CA SER A 2 -2.61 48.30 34.39
C SER A 2 -3.80 48.12 33.43
N GLY A 3 -4.29 46.93 33.06
CA GLY A 3 -4.42 45.69 33.85
C GLY A 3 -5.71 45.71 34.67
N SER A 4 -6.65 44.79 34.40
CA SER A 4 -7.71 44.32 35.33
C SER A 4 -8.37 43.03 34.80
N GLU A 5 -8.37 42.00 35.65
CA GLU A 5 -9.00 40.67 35.53
C GLU A 5 -10.55 40.74 35.63
N PRO A 6 -11.27 39.59 35.60
CA PRO A 6 -11.62 39.02 36.91
C PRO A 6 -11.72 37.48 37.03
N ALA A 7 -11.43 37.05 38.26
CA ALA A 7 -12.18 36.15 39.16
C ALA A 7 -12.25 34.63 38.92
N THR A 8 -11.70 33.94 39.92
CA THR A 8 -11.89 32.53 40.31
C THR A 8 -13.06 32.37 41.30
N SER A 9 -13.60 31.15 41.40
CA SER A 9 -14.31 30.48 42.52
C SER A 9 -15.36 29.52 41.92
N SER A 10 -15.67 28.30 42.36
CA SER A 10 -15.25 27.33 43.38
C SER A 10 -16.15 26.09 43.18
N GLN A 11 -15.62 24.89 43.45
CA GLN A 11 -16.28 23.57 43.45
C GLN A 11 -17.38 23.40 44.56
N PRO A 12 -17.91 22.19 44.92
CA PRO A 12 -18.44 21.01 44.18
C PRO A 12 -19.80 20.46 44.75
N ASN A 13 -20.26 19.33 44.18
CA ASN A 13 -20.80 18.12 44.85
C ASN A 13 -22.31 17.73 44.80
N GLU A 14 -22.53 16.53 44.26
CA GLU A 14 -23.44 15.41 44.62
C GLU A 14 -24.92 15.55 45.08
N ALA A 15 -25.75 14.78 44.36
CA ALA A 15 -26.71 13.74 44.80
C ALA A 15 -28.23 14.04 45.05
N ASP A 16 -28.99 12.98 44.72
CA ASP A 16 -30.36 12.57 45.11
C ASP A 16 -31.55 13.16 44.31
N SER A 17 -32.64 12.47 43.94
CA SER A 17 -33.30 11.23 44.40
C SER A 17 -34.43 10.79 43.41
N THR A 18 -34.74 9.47 43.36
CA THR A 18 -36.07 8.76 43.23
C THR A 18 -37.14 9.19 42.18
N HIS A 19 -38.08 8.41 41.62
CA HIS A 19 -38.54 6.99 41.58
C HIS A 19 -39.65 6.94 40.49
N ALA A 20 -39.85 5.82 39.76
CA ALA A 20 -41.18 5.24 39.46
C ALA A 20 -41.10 3.93 38.64
N ASP A 21 -41.97 2.99 39.03
CA ASP A 21 -42.07 1.56 38.69
C ASP A 21 -42.59 1.23 37.27
N GLY A 22 -42.38 -0.03 36.85
CA GLY A 22 -43.24 -0.64 35.83
C GLY A 22 -42.83 -2.00 35.24
N ALA A 23 -43.21 -3.08 35.95
CA ALA A 23 -43.65 -4.39 35.42
C ALA A 23 -42.67 -5.43 34.82
N ALA A 24 -42.85 -6.66 35.30
CA ALA A 24 -42.13 -7.89 35.03
C ALA A 24 -42.58 -8.62 33.76
N SER A 25 -41.70 -9.45 33.17
CA SER A 25 -42.05 -10.82 32.76
C SER A 25 -40.80 -11.68 32.50
N ASP A 26 -40.95 -12.96 32.83
CA ASP A 26 -39.99 -14.06 32.80
C ASP A 26 -39.30 -14.28 31.45
N GLY A 27 -37.98 -14.47 31.49
CA GLY A 27 -37.15 -14.87 30.36
C GLY A 27 -35.92 -15.64 30.81
N ARG A 28 -36.11 -16.95 31.00
CA ARG A 28 -35.12 -17.98 31.37
C ARG A 28 -33.76 -17.79 30.66
N ALA A 29 -32.70 -17.58 31.43
CA ALA A 29 -31.33 -17.48 30.92
C ALA A 29 -30.89 -18.78 30.23
N VAL A 30 -30.51 -18.71 28.96
CA VAL A 30 -29.86 -19.79 28.21
C VAL A 30 -28.38 -19.44 28.10
N SER A 31 -27.54 -20.07 28.91
CA SER A 31 -26.09 -20.07 28.70
C SER A 31 -25.74 -20.95 27.48
N PRO A 32 -24.93 -20.48 26.52
CA PRO A 32 -24.45 -21.35 25.46
C PRO A 32 -23.42 -22.34 26.02
N ALA A 33 -23.65 -23.62 25.75
CA ALA A 33 -22.76 -24.72 26.10
C ALA A 33 -21.42 -24.62 25.34
N ARG A 34 -20.32 -24.85 26.04
CA ARG A 34 -18.97 -25.02 25.48
C ARG A 34 -18.91 -26.31 24.65
N PRO A 35 -18.30 -26.32 23.44
CA PRO A 35 -18.09 -27.57 22.73
C PRO A 35 -17.03 -28.41 23.44
N ALA A 36 -17.30 -29.71 23.50
CA ALA A 36 -16.49 -30.73 24.14
C ALA A 36 -15.13 -30.93 23.46
N ASP A 37 -14.13 -31.30 24.27
CA ASP A 37 -12.83 -31.76 23.83
C ASP A 37 -12.95 -33.05 22.99
N GLY A 38 -12.23 -33.11 21.87
CA GLY A 38 -11.80 -34.40 21.29
C GLY A 38 -11.97 -34.59 19.78
N HIS A 39 -10.96 -34.18 18.99
CA HIS A 39 -10.25 -35.05 18.04
C HIS A 39 -9.02 -34.29 17.52
N ALA A 40 -7.82 -34.70 17.92
CA ALA A 40 -6.61 -34.20 17.29
C ALA A 40 -6.54 -34.75 15.85
N PRO A 41 -6.40 -33.93 14.80
CA PRO A 41 -6.19 -34.45 13.46
C PRO A 41 -4.83 -35.16 13.40
N SER A 42 -4.82 -36.40 12.89
CA SER A 42 -3.60 -37.14 12.59
C SER A 42 -2.72 -36.36 11.59
N PRO A 43 -1.38 -36.53 11.63
CA PRO A 43 -0.48 -35.82 10.74
C PRO A 43 -0.73 -36.28 9.30
N SER A 44 -1.38 -35.40 8.51
CA SER A 44 -1.45 -35.54 7.07
C SER A 44 -0.02 -35.52 6.54
N THR A 45 0.40 -36.65 5.99
CA THR A 45 1.62 -36.77 5.20
C THR A 45 1.47 -35.80 4.03
N ARG A 46 2.26 -34.72 4.00
CA ARG A 46 2.35 -33.85 2.82
C ARG A 46 2.79 -34.74 1.67
N ALA A 47 1.87 -35.03 0.76
CA ALA A 47 2.19 -35.61 -0.54
C ALA A 47 3.21 -34.71 -1.22
N ASP A 48 4.17 -35.33 -1.90
CA ASP A 48 5.24 -34.67 -2.67
C ASP A 48 4.67 -33.50 -3.47
N ALA A 49 5.02 -32.28 -3.05
CA ALA A 49 4.59 -31.08 -3.72
C ALA A 49 5.19 -31.07 -5.13
N THR A 50 4.32 -31.08 -6.13
CA THR A 50 4.68 -30.67 -7.49
C THR A 50 5.37 -29.30 -7.38
N PRO A 51 6.51 -29.06 -8.05
CA PRO A 51 7.19 -27.77 -7.92
C PRO A 51 6.20 -26.66 -8.27
N ALA A 52 5.94 -25.79 -7.29
CA ALA A 52 4.96 -24.73 -7.42
C ALA A 52 5.33 -23.84 -8.60
N LYS A 53 4.37 -23.52 -9.46
CA LYS A 53 4.56 -22.57 -10.56
C LYS A 53 5.16 -21.28 -9.99
N PRO A 54 6.20 -20.70 -10.60
CA PRO A 54 6.75 -19.43 -10.16
C PRO A 54 5.66 -18.34 -10.12
N LEU A 55 5.64 -17.56 -9.03
CA LEU A 55 4.81 -16.38 -8.86
C LEU A 55 5.32 -15.28 -9.80
N LYS A 56 4.55 -14.97 -10.84
CA LYS A 56 4.91 -13.91 -11.79
C LYS A 56 4.39 -12.56 -11.32
N VAL A 57 5.30 -11.65 -10.97
CA VAL A 57 4.98 -10.29 -10.50
C VAL A 57 5.26 -9.28 -11.60
N PHE A 58 4.29 -8.43 -11.90
CA PHE A 58 4.49 -7.23 -12.72
C PHE A 58 4.71 -6.02 -11.83
N LEU A 59 5.90 -5.43 -11.91
CA LEU A 59 6.22 -4.15 -11.28
C LEU A 59 6.08 -3.05 -12.33
N ILE A 60 5.05 -2.22 -12.19
CA ILE A 60 4.68 -1.19 -13.16
C ILE A 60 4.84 0.18 -12.52
N PHE A 61 5.61 1.07 -13.12
CA PHE A 61 5.87 2.37 -12.51
C PHE A 61 5.76 3.56 -13.48
N TYR A 62 5.58 4.75 -12.91
CA TYR A 62 5.80 6.01 -13.59
C TYR A 62 6.85 6.81 -12.82
N SER A 63 7.83 7.39 -13.51
CA SER A 63 8.84 8.25 -12.87
C SER A 63 9.13 9.46 -13.74
N THR A 64 9.13 10.66 -13.14
CA THR A 64 9.56 11.90 -13.79
C THR A 64 11.05 12.13 -13.56
N TYR A 65 11.49 12.08 -12.29
CA TYR A 65 12.86 12.47 -11.89
C TYR A 65 13.74 11.29 -11.41
N GLY A 66 13.29 10.05 -11.58
CA GLY A 66 14.11 8.86 -11.24
C GLY A 66 13.90 8.29 -9.83
N HIS A 67 13.37 9.05 -8.86
CA HIS A 67 13.15 8.55 -7.49
C HIS A 67 12.30 7.27 -7.44
N ILE A 68 11.17 7.23 -8.17
CA ILE A 68 10.34 6.02 -8.27
C ILE A 68 11.05 4.88 -8.99
N LEU A 69 11.91 5.18 -9.97
CA LEU A 69 12.69 4.15 -10.65
C LEU A 69 13.64 3.49 -9.66
N LYS A 70 14.32 4.28 -8.82
CA LYS A 70 15.22 3.75 -7.80
C LYS A 70 14.49 2.87 -6.78
N LEU A 71 13.29 3.28 -6.35
CA LEU A 71 12.45 2.45 -5.49
C LEU A 71 11.97 1.18 -6.21
N ALA A 72 11.57 1.28 -7.49
CA ALA A 72 11.13 0.17 -8.31
C ALA A 72 12.22 -0.90 -8.49
N GLU A 73 13.45 -0.48 -8.82
CA GLU A 73 14.61 -1.37 -8.92
C GLU A 73 14.93 -2.04 -7.59
N THR A 74 14.89 -1.27 -6.49
CA THR A 74 15.10 -1.82 -5.14
C THR A 74 14.04 -2.85 -4.76
N TYR A 75 12.78 -2.57 -5.09
CA TYR A 75 11.65 -3.48 -4.85
C TYR A 75 11.81 -4.75 -5.69
N LYS A 76 12.14 -4.61 -6.99
CA LYS A 76 12.42 -5.73 -7.90
C LYS A 76 13.54 -6.62 -7.36
N GLU A 77 14.68 -6.05 -7.01
CA GLU A 77 15.83 -6.78 -6.45
C GLU A 77 15.48 -7.52 -5.16
N ALA A 78 14.60 -6.94 -4.33
CA ALA A 78 14.14 -7.59 -3.11
C ALA A 78 13.19 -8.76 -3.40
N LEU A 79 12.28 -8.60 -4.35
CA LEU A 79 11.38 -9.68 -4.79
C LEU A 79 12.12 -10.84 -5.47
N GLU A 80 13.13 -10.57 -6.30
CA GLU A 80 13.90 -11.62 -6.99
C GLU A 80 14.77 -12.45 -6.06
N LYS A 81 14.98 -12.01 -4.81
CA LYS A 81 15.63 -12.83 -3.77
C LYS A 81 14.69 -13.86 -3.16
N GLU A 82 13.39 -13.71 -3.35
CA GLU A 82 12.39 -14.63 -2.85
C GLU A 82 12.28 -15.85 -3.75
N GLU A 83 12.36 -17.04 -3.18
CA GLU A 83 12.27 -18.29 -3.92
C GLU A 83 10.93 -18.39 -4.67
N GLY A 84 11.00 -18.75 -5.95
CA GLY A 84 9.84 -18.93 -6.81
C GLY A 84 9.16 -17.63 -7.24
N VAL A 85 9.82 -16.46 -7.14
CA VAL A 85 9.27 -15.18 -7.61
C VAL A 85 10.01 -14.70 -8.86
N GLU A 86 9.26 -14.44 -9.93
CA GLU A 86 9.76 -13.86 -11.17
C GLU A 86 9.20 -12.46 -11.35
N VAL A 87 10.06 -11.46 -11.56
CA VAL A 87 9.62 -10.05 -11.64
C VAL A 87 9.90 -9.47 -13.02
N ALA A 88 8.85 -9.05 -13.71
CA ALA A 88 8.96 -8.22 -14.90
C ALA A 88 8.69 -6.75 -14.54
N ILE A 89 9.63 -5.87 -14.88
CA ILE A 89 9.55 -4.43 -14.61
C ILE A 89 9.19 -3.66 -15.88
N TYR A 90 8.21 -2.77 -15.76
CA TYR A 90 7.69 -1.96 -16.84
C TYR A 90 7.48 -0.52 -16.39
N GLN A 91 7.54 0.40 -17.35
CA GLN A 91 7.06 1.77 -17.16
C GLN A 91 5.74 2.00 -17.88
N VAL A 92 4.96 3.01 -17.48
CA VAL A 92 3.77 3.46 -18.21
C VAL A 92 4.13 4.54 -19.22
N SER A 93 3.30 4.70 -20.26
CA SER A 93 3.47 5.74 -21.28
C SER A 93 3.40 7.15 -20.70
N GLU A 94 4.24 8.05 -21.21
CA GLU A 94 4.16 9.47 -20.91
C GLU A 94 2.98 10.12 -21.66
N VAL A 95 2.17 10.90 -20.94
CA VAL A 95 1.04 11.65 -21.53
C VAL A 95 1.22 13.16 -21.39
N MET A 96 2.20 13.62 -20.61
CA MET A 96 2.51 15.03 -20.48
C MET A 96 3.09 15.56 -21.81
N PRO A 97 2.65 16.74 -22.29
CA PRO A 97 3.23 17.36 -23.48
C PRO A 97 4.72 17.61 -23.31
N ALA A 98 5.49 17.45 -24.40
CA ALA A 98 6.94 17.65 -24.39
C ALA A 98 7.38 19.03 -23.88
N ALA A 99 6.61 20.08 -24.18
CA ALA A 99 6.87 21.43 -23.68
C ALA A 99 6.78 21.52 -22.15
N ALA A 100 5.77 20.90 -21.54
CA ALA A 100 5.62 20.88 -20.08
C ALA A 100 6.73 20.05 -19.41
N LEU A 101 7.15 18.94 -20.01
CA LEU A 101 8.31 18.17 -19.53
C LEU A 101 9.61 18.97 -19.60
N ALA A 102 9.78 19.80 -20.64
CA ALA A 102 10.92 20.68 -20.77
C ALA A 102 10.94 21.78 -19.68
N GLU A 103 9.78 22.36 -19.35
CA GLU A 103 9.64 23.32 -18.24
C GLU A 103 9.98 22.68 -16.89
N LEU A 104 9.59 21.41 -16.70
CA LEU A 104 9.94 20.62 -15.52
C LEU A 104 11.41 20.19 -15.46
N GLN A 105 12.18 20.41 -16.55
CA GLN A 105 13.53 19.89 -16.72
C GLN A 105 13.60 18.38 -16.46
N ALA A 106 12.56 17.65 -16.90
CA ALA A 106 12.46 16.23 -16.66
C ALA A 106 13.59 15.50 -17.40
N PRO A 107 14.34 14.59 -16.72
CA PRO A 107 15.33 13.76 -17.40
C PRO A 107 14.67 12.82 -18.42
N PRO A 108 15.45 12.26 -19.37
CA PRO A 108 14.97 11.22 -20.24
C PRO A 108 14.40 10.02 -19.46
N LYS A 109 13.36 9.38 -20.02
CA LYS A 109 12.80 8.15 -19.46
C LYS A 109 13.84 7.03 -19.46
N SER A 110 13.65 6.05 -18.58
CA SER A 110 14.53 4.88 -18.50
C SER A 110 14.35 3.96 -19.72
N ALA A 111 15.24 2.99 -19.85
CA ALA A 111 15.20 1.99 -20.92
C ALA A 111 14.20 0.84 -20.65
N HIS A 112 13.45 0.86 -19.54
CA HIS A 112 12.47 -0.20 -19.26
C HIS A 112 11.36 -0.22 -20.31
N PRO A 113 10.81 -1.40 -20.66
CA PRO A 113 9.73 -1.48 -21.63
C PRO A 113 8.48 -0.77 -21.11
N VAL A 114 7.72 -0.17 -22.04
CA VAL A 114 6.39 0.35 -21.74
C VAL A 114 5.41 -0.83 -21.65
N ILE A 115 4.59 -0.89 -20.60
CA ILE A 115 3.59 -1.95 -20.43
C ILE A 115 2.44 -1.78 -21.42
N ASP A 116 2.04 -2.86 -22.07
CA ASP A 116 0.76 -2.97 -22.76
C ASP A 116 -0.31 -3.41 -21.73
N PRO A 117 -1.38 -2.62 -21.50
CA PRO A 117 -2.49 -3.01 -20.64
C PRO A 117 -3.09 -4.39 -20.98
N HIS A 118 -3.03 -4.84 -22.24
CA HIS A 118 -3.51 -6.17 -22.65
C HIS A 118 -2.71 -7.33 -22.06
N ALA A 119 -1.49 -7.09 -21.56
CA ALA A 119 -0.64 -8.13 -20.99
C ALA A 119 -0.85 -8.34 -19.49
N LEU A 120 -1.66 -7.52 -18.80
CA LEU A 120 -1.75 -7.56 -17.33
C LEU A 120 -2.29 -8.89 -16.80
N ASP A 121 -3.19 -9.56 -17.52
CA ASP A 121 -3.75 -10.85 -17.09
C ASP A 121 -2.71 -11.99 -17.00
N GLN A 122 -1.54 -11.80 -17.62
CA GLN A 122 -0.42 -12.74 -17.59
C GLN A 122 0.36 -12.75 -16.27
N ALA A 123 0.17 -11.76 -15.40
CA ALA A 123 0.83 -11.69 -14.09
C ALA A 123 -0.07 -12.28 -13.00
N ASP A 124 0.54 -12.86 -11.98
CA ASP A 124 -0.16 -13.40 -10.82
C ASP A 124 -0.33 -12.32 -9.74
N ALA A 125 0.57 -11.33 -9.69
CA ALA A 125 0.54 -10.23 -8.73
C ALA A 125 1.15 -8.93 -9.29
N PHE A 126 0.86 -7.80 -8.66
CA PHE A 126 1.28 -6.48 -9.14
C PHE A 126 1.91 -5.61 -8.07
N VAL A 127 2.86 -4.79 -8.48
CA VAL A 127 3.37 -3.69 -7.67
C VAL A 127 3.32 -2.42 -8.52
N PHE A 128 2.67 -1.37 -8.03
CA PHE A 128 2.60 -0.09 -8.74
C PHE A 128 3.37 1.01 -8.00
N GLY A 129 4.15 1.77 -8.74
CA GLY A 129 4.94 2.89 -8.23
C GLY A 129 4.71 4.18 -8.99
N PHE A 130 4.48 5.29 -8.30
CA PHE A 130 4.31 6.60 -8.96
C PHE A 130 4.60 7.76 -8.00
N PRO A 131 5.11 8.91 -8.48
CA PRO A 131 5.25 10.10 -7.66
C PRO A 131 3.86 10.67 -7.34
N THR A 132 3.73 11.36 -6.22
CA THR A 132 2.56 12.20 -5.95
C THR A 132 2.41 13.27 -7.03
N TRP A 133 1.18 13.49 -7.47
CA TRP A 133 0.75 14.72 -8.12
C TRP A 133 -0.43 15.26 -7.32
N PHE A 134 -0.15 16.21 -6.43
CA PHE A 134 -1.14 16.83 -5.53
C PHE A 134 -1.93 15.82 -4.66
N GLY A 135 -1.28 14.76 -4.20
CA GLY A 135 -1.90 13.74 -3.35
C GLY A 135 -2.66 12.66 -4.12
N MET A 136 -2.47 12.60 -5.43
CA MET A 136 -3.02 11.59 -6.35
C MET A 136 -1.91 10.98 -7.19
N MET A 137 -2.24 9.93 -7.93
CA MET A 137 -1.44 9.43 -9.03
C MET A 137 -1.30 10.47 -10.17
N PRO A 138 -0.18 10.47 -10.92
CA PRO A 138 0.01 11.37 -12.05
C PRO A 138 -0.86 10.95 -13.23
N ALA A 139 -1.16 11.89 -14.12
CA ALA A 139 -2.02 11.68 -15.29
C ALA A 139 -1.58 10.47 -16.15
N SER A 140 -0.29 10.23 -16.30
CA SER A 140 0.27 9.08 -17.04
C SER A 140 -0.13 7.74 -16.41
N MET A 141 -0.11 7.64 -15.09
CA MET A 141 -0.57 6.45 -14.38
C MET A 141 -2.10 6.34 -14.42
N GLN A 142 -2.82 7.46 -14.34
CA GLN A 142 -4.29 7.47 -14.47
C GLN A 142 -4.73 6.95 -15.84
N ALA A 143 -4.12 7.47 -16.91
CA ALA A 143 -4.40 7.04 -18.28
C ALA A 143 -4.10 5.54 -18.49
N PHE A 144 -3.05 5.01 -17.85
CA PHE A 144 -2.78 3.57 -17.85
C PHE A 144 -3.95 2.78 -17.23
N PHE A 145 -4.46 3.17 -16.05
CA PHE A 145 -5.61 2.49 -15.46
C PHE A 145 -6.89 2.70 -16.27
N ASP A 146 -7.13 3.88 -16.84
CA ASP A 146 -8.30 4.14 -17.70
C ASP A 146 -8.32 3.20 -18.92
N ALA A 147 -7.14 2.84 -19.46
CA ALA A 147 -6.99 1.90 -20.56
C ALA A 147 -7.29 0.43 -20.18
N THR A 148 -7.52 0.11 -18.91
CA THR A 148 -7.77 -1.28 -18.45
C THR A 148 -9.26 -1.66 -18.36
N GLY A 149 -10.18 -0.83 -18.87
CA GLY A 149 -11.63 -1.05 -18.77
C GLY A 149 -12.11 -2.41 -19.31
N PHE A 150 -11.44 -2.96 -20.33
CA PHE A 150 -11.76 -4.29 -20.88
C PHE A 150 -11.34 -5.46 -19.96
N LEU A 151 -10.32 -5.26 -19.10
CA LEU A 151 -9.93 -6.24 -18.07
C LEU A 151 -10.92 -6.20 -16.91
N TRP A 152 -11.30 -4.98 -16.50
CA TRP A 152 -12.33 -4.75 -15.48
C TRP A 152 -13.65 -5.44 -15.87
N GLN A 153 -14.13 -5.22 -17.09
CA GLN A 153 -15.39 -5.79 -17.57
C GLN A 153 -15.42 -7.32 -17.50
N ARG A 154 -14.27 -7.98 -17.66
CA ARG A 154 -14.14 -9.44 -17.61
C ARG A 154 -13.69 -9.98 -16.25
N GLY A 155 -13.44 -9.10 -15.27
CA GLY A 155 -12.91 -9.49 -13.96
C GLY A 155 -11.50 -10.10 -14.01
N ALA A 156 -10.70 -9.78 -15.03
CA ALA A 156 -9.44 -10.48 -15.31
C ALA A 156 -8.36 -10.28 -14.23
N LEU A 157 -8.46 -9.21 -13.43
CA LEU A 157 -7.53 -8.90 -12.34
C LEU A 157 -8.09 -9.24 -10.95
N HIS A 158 -9.30 -9.79 -10.88
CA HIS A 158 -9.97 -10.06 -9.61
C HIS A 158 -9.19 -11.09 -8.77
N GLY A 159 -9.02 -10.81 -7.48
CA GLY A 159 -8.29 -11.65 -6.53
C GLY A 159 -6.77 -11.55 -6.61
N LYS A 160 -6.22 -10.90 -7.64
CA LYS A 160 -4.76 -10.75 -7.77
C LYS A 160 -4.24 -9.74 -6.74
N PRO A 161 -3.19 -10.07 -5.96
CA PRO A 161 -2.64 -9.15 -4.98
C PRO A 161 -1.88 -8.00 -5.64
N ALA A 162 -2.01 -6.81 -5.05
CA ALA A 162 -1.36 -5.59 -5.51
C ALA A 162 -0.78 -4.78 -4.35
N SER A 163 0.44 -4.27 -4.52
CA SER A 163 1.07 -3.34 -3.57
C SER A 163 1.42 -2.01 -4.24
N LEU A 164 1.53 -0.95 -3.45
CA LEU A 164 1.71 0.42 -3.92
C LEU A 164 2.90 1.09 -3.21
N PHE A 165 3.62 1.96 -3.90
CA PHE A 165 4.67 2.82 -3.32
C PHE A 165 4.71 4.18 -4.03
N THR A 166 5.22 5.21 -3.34
CA THR A 166 5.16 6.60 -3.84
C THR A 166 6.44 7.42 -3.60
N SER A 167 6.46 8.65 -4.10
CA SER A 167 7.47 9.64 -3.77
C SER A 167 6.85 11.03 -3.72
N ASN A 168 7.33 11.91 -2.85
CA ASN A 168 6.82 13.27 -2.73
C ASN A 168 7.91 14.23 -2.28
N MET A 169 7.69 15.52 -2.53
CA MET A 169 8.69 16.56 -2.27
C MET A 169 8.95 16.76 -0.76
N VAL A 170 7.89 16.89 0.03
CA VAL A 170 7.95 17.23 1.46
C VAL A 170 7.20 16.22 2.33
N GLN A 171 7.54 16.13 3.63
CA GLN A 171 7.06 15.10 4.57
C GLN A 171 5.56 14.77 4.48
N SER A 172 4.69 15.79 4.46
CA SER A 172 3.23 15.61 4.41
C SER A 172 2.62 15.93 3.03
N GLY A 173 3.42 15.94 1.98
CA GLY A 173 3.02 16.30 0.60
C GLY A 173 2.31 15.18 -0.17
N GLY A 174 1.54 14.33 0.50
CA GLY A 174 0.81 13.22 -0.12
C GLY A 174 1.49 11.85 -0.05
N GLN A 175 2.36 11.60 0.94
CA GLN A 175 2.91 10.25 1.23
C GLN A 175 1.80 9.20 1.37
N GLU A 176 0.73 9.55 2.07
CA GLU A 176 -0.37 8.63 2.37
C GLU A 176 -1.49 8.74 1.34
N THR A 177 -1.94 9.97 1.06
CA THR A 177 -3.13 10.21 0.23
C THR A 177 -2.96 9.72 -1.20
N SER A 178 -1.75 9.79 -1.78
CA SER A 178 -1.49 9.29 -3.14
C SER A 178 -1.73 7.78 -3.23
N ILE A 179 -1.40 7.04 -2.18
CA ILE A 179 -1.65 5.60 -2.11
C ILE A 179 -3.12 5.34 -1.81
N MET A 180 -3.69 6.01 -0.79
CA MET A 180 -5.10 5.84 -0.40
C MET A 180 -6.05 6.06 -1.57
N THR A 181 -5.77 7.06 -2.41
CA THR A 181 -6.61 7.38 -3.56
C THR A 181 -6.41 6.38 -4.70
N ALA A 182 -5.20 5.88 -4.92
CA ALA A 182 -4.93 4.83 -5.91
C ALA A 182 -5.52 3.45 -5.54
N VAL A 183 -5.73 3.17 -4.24
CA VAL A 183 -6.41 1.93 -3.80
C VAL A 183 -7.82 1.80 -4.40
N THR A 184 -8.48 2.92 -4.73
CA THR A 184 -9.79 2.89 -5.41
C THR A 184 -9.72 2.15 -6.75
N GLN A 185 -8.64 2.31 -7.51
CA GLN A 185 -8.43 1.61 -8.78
C GLN A 185 -8.29 0.10 -8.57
N LEU A 186 -7.56 -0.31 -7.53
CA LEU A 186 -7.40 -1.72 -7.15
C LEU A 186 -8.74 -2.34 -6.75
N ALA A 187 -9.51 -1.63 -5.93
CA ALA A 187 -10.82 -2.08 -5.45
C ALA A 187 -11.81 -2.29 -6.61
N HIS A 188 -11.86 -1.38 -7.58
CA HIS A 188 -12.73 -1.52 -8.75
C HIS A 188 -12.35 -2.71 -9.64
N HIS A 189 -11.06 -3.04 -9.74
CA HIS A 189 -10.59 -4.26 -10.43
C HIS A 189 -10.74 -5.54 -9.61
N GLY A 190 -11.19 -5.45 -8.35
CA GLY A 190 -11.28 -6.59 -7.43
C GLY A 190 -9.92 -7.13 -6.98
N MET A 191 -8.87 -6.32 -7.07
CA MET A 191 -7.52 -6.69 -6.63
C MET A 191 -7.39 -6.60 -5.10
N ILE A 192 -6.54 -7.43 -4.51
CA ILE A 192 -6.31 -7.44 -3.07
C ILE A 192 -5.16 -6.49 -2.75
N PHE A 193 -5.47 -5.35 -2.11
CA PHE A 193 -4.43 -4.42 -1.69
C PHE A 193 -3.61 -4.98 -0.51
N VAL A 194 -2.30 -5.06 -0.70
CA VAL A 194 -1.33 -5.49 0.32
C VAL A 194 -0.51 -4.25 0.76
N PRO A 195 -0.82 -3.68 1.93
CA PRO A 195 -0.10 -2.52 2.46
C PRO A 195 1.31 -2.89 2.94
N ALA A 196 2.20 -1.89 3.09
CA ALA A 196 3.49 -2.12 3.74
C ALA A 196 3.35 -2.44 5.24
N GLY A 197 2.33 -1.86 5.88
CA GLY A 197 2.17 -1.89 7.32
C GLY A 197 3.43 -1.37 8.03
N TYR A 198 3.75 -1.99 9.15
CA TYR A 198 4.98 -1.71 9.92
C TYR A 198 6.03 -2.80 9.71
N ALA A 199 6.05 -3.48 8.56
CA ALA A 199 6.95 -4.60 8.28
C ALA A 199 8.44 -4.25 8.42
N ALA A 200 8.82 -2.98 8.20
CA ALA A 200 10.19 -2.51 8.38
C ALA A 200 10.55 -2.16 9.85
N GLY A 201 9.63 -2.41 10.79
CA GLY A 201 9.87 -2.29 12.24
C GLY A 201 10.47 -0.95 12.66
N GLY A 202 11.62 -1.00 13.32
CA GLY A 202 12.33 0.18 13.85
C GLY A 202 12.57 1.28 12.82
N VAL A 203 12.72 0.93 11.53
CA VAL A 203 12.79 1.92 10.46
C VAL A 203 11.54 2.79 10.42
N MET A 204 10.35 2.21 10.50
CA MET A 204 9.08 2.95 10.46
C MET A 204 8.79 3.70 11.77
N PHE A 205 9.25 3.20 12.91
CA PHE A 205 9.02 3.83 14.22
C PHE A 205 9.98 4.98 14.53
N GLY A 206 11.16 5.02 13.91
CA GLY A 206 12.14 6.08 14.17
C GLY A 206 11.62 7.46 13.75
N VAL A 207 11.94 8.49 14.54
CA VAL A 207 11.55 9.89 14.29
C VAL A 207 12.74 10.85 14.25
N ASP A 208 13.96 10.31 14.27
CA ASP A 208 15.20 11.10 14.33
C ASP A 208 15.56 11.76 12.99
N GLU A 209 15.01 11.25 11.88
CA GLU A 209 15.23 11.77 10.54
C GLU A 209 13.94 11.81 9.72
N ALA A 210 13.84 12.81 8.83
CA ALA A 210 12.78 12.86 7.84
C ALA A 210 12.99 11.77 6.78
N LYS A 211 11.99 10.93 6.61
CA LYS A 211 11.97 9.84 5.62
C LYS A 211 10.58 9.70 5.02
N GLY A 212 10.52 9.07 3.86
CA GLY A 212 9.30 8.70 3.20
C GLY A 212 8.78 7.31 3.56
N GLY A 213 7.59 7.03 3.03
CA GLY A 213 6.84 5.82 3.34
C GLY A 213 5.87 6.00 4.50
N SER A 214 4.88 5.13 4.53
CA SER A 214 3.82 5.07 5.53
C SER A 214 3.32 3.63 5.63
N PRO A 215 2.41 3.29 6.57
CA PRO A 215 1.79 1.98 6.59
C PRO A 215 1.05 1.62 5.29
N TRP A 216 0.66 2.61 4.49
CA TRP A 216 0.03 2.39 3.18
C TRP A 216 1.01 1.84 2.13
N GLY A 217 2.30 2.19 2.23
CA GLY A 217 3.30 1.75 1.27
C GLY A 217 4.63 2.47 1.47
N GLY A 218 5.69 1.90 0.92
CA GLY A 218 7.00 2.50 0.89
C GLY A 218 7.01 3.81 0.11
N GLY A 219 7.98 4.66 0.42
CA GLY A 219 8.13 5.89 -0.32
C GLY A 219 9.40 6.64 0.02
N THR A 220 9.61 7.75 -0.68
CA THR A 220 10.82 8.58 -0.55
C THR A 220 10.50 10.07 -0.61
N LEU A 221 11.31 10.87 0.09
CA LEU A 221 11.28 12.32 0.00
C LEU A 221 12.22 12.81 -1.11
N ALA A 222 11.66 13.44 -2.14
CA ALA A 222 12.46 13.94 -3.28
C ALA A 222 13.10 15.31 -3.02
N GLY A 223 12.57 16.11 -2.08
CA GLY A 223 13.05 17.49 -1.87
C GLY A 223 13.00 18.31 -3.16
N ASP A 224 14.06 19.04 -3.47
CA ASP A 224 14.23 19.79 -4.73
C ASP A 224 14.56 18.90 -5.95
N ASN A 225 14.21 17.61 -5.90
CA ASN A 225 14.53 16.55 -6.85
C ASN A 225 16.03 16.17 -6.90
N ARG A 226 16.85 16.63 -5.95
CA ARG A 226 18.27 16.24 -5.85
C ARG A 226 18.55 15.19 -4.78
N ARG A 227 17.59 14.93 -3.90
CA ARG A 227 17.75 13.97 -2.80
C ARG A 227 17.48 12.56 -3.31
N ASP A 228 18.50 11.71 -3.27
CA ASP A 228 18.31 10.28 -3.47
C ASP A 228 17.55 9.64 -2.30
N PRO A 229 16.81 8.53 -2.54
CA PRO A 229 16.21 7.77 -1.47
C PRO A 229 17.25 7.34 -0.42
N SER A 230 16.94 7.58 0.86
CA SER A 230 17.84 7.19 1.95
C SER A 230 17.83 5.68 2.17
N GLU A 231 18.87 5.13 2.82
CA GLU A 231 18.88 3.70 3.14
C GLU A 231 17.72 3.28 4.05
N ALA A 232 17.21 4.17 4.91
CA ALA A 232 16.01 3.89 5.68
C ALA A 232 14.78 3.69 4.77
N GLU A 233 14.59 4.55 3.77
CA GLU A 233 13.51 4.43 2.78
C GLU A 233 13.66 3.17 1.93
N LEU A 234 14.89 2.87 1.46
CA LEU A 234 15.19 1.67 0.69
C LEU A 234 14.99 0.39 1.52
N ALA A 235 15.39 0.39 2.80
CA ALA A 235 15.15 -0.72 3.72
C ALA A 235 13.65 -0.96 3.95
N ALA A 236 12.85 0.11 4.05
CA ALA A 236 11.40 -0.01 4.16
C ALA A 236 10.78 -0.64 2.90
N VAL A 237 11.25 -0.25 1.71
CA VAL A 237 10.81 -0.85 0.44
C VAL A 237 11.19 -2.34 0.35
N ARG A 238 12.41 -2.72 0.76
CA ARG A 238 12.82 -4.14 0.82
C ARG A 238 11.93 -4.95 1.76
N ALA A 239 11.58 -4.40 2.92
CA ALA A 239 10.69 -5.06 3.89
C ALA A 239 9.25 -5.20 3.34
N GLN A 240 8.74 -4.18 2.66
CA GLN A 240 7.45 -4.26 1.97
C GLN A 240 7.45 -5.34 0.89
N ALA A 241 8.53 -5.44 0.09
CA ALA A 241 8.66 -6.46 -0.96
C ALA A 241 8.62 -7.88 -0.41
N TRP A 242 9.36 -8.15 0.67
CA TRP A 242 9.31 -9.44 1.38
C TRP A 242 7.90 -9.76 1.87
N HIS A 243 7.24 -8.80 2.53
CA HIS A 243 5.89 -8.99 3.04
C HIS A 243 4.89 -9.27 1.91
N PHE A 244 4.97 -8.49 0.82
CA PHE A 244 4.15 -8.67 -0.36
C PHE A 244 4.33 -10.05 -1.00
N ALA A 245 5.58 -10.51 -1.18
CA ALA A 245 5.84 -11.84 -1.73
C ALA A 245 5.25 -12.96 -0.85
N ALA A 246 5.37 -12.85 0.47
CA ALA A 246 4.77 -13.81 1.40
C ALA A 246 3.24 -13.88 1.26
N VAL A 247 2.57 -12.72 1.18
CA VAL A 247 1.12 -12.67 0.99
C VAL A 247 0.72 -13.19 -0.39
N ALA A 248 1.41 -12.77 -1.44
CA ALA A 248 1.08 -13.13 -2.81
C ALA A 248 1.22 -14.62 -3.08
N ARG A 249 2.25 -15.29 -2.51
CA ARG A 249 2.39 -16.74 -2.59
C ARG A 249 1.21 -17.49 -1.98
N ASN A 250 0.71 -17.03 -0.83
CA ASN A 250 -0.43 -17.67 -0.18
C ASN A 250 -1.76 -17.49 -0.93
N LEU A 251 -1.86 -16.47 -1.80
CA LEU A 251 -3.05 -16.21 -2.61
C LEU A 251 -2.97 -16.87 -3.99
N ALA A 252 -1.78 -17.18 -4.48
CA ALA A 252 -1.55 -17.84 -5.77
C ALA A 252 -1.50 -19.38 -5.68
N ALA A 253 -1.35 -19.94 -4.46
CA ALA A 253 -1.37 -21.37 -4.17
C ALA A 253 -2.80 -21.93 -4.07
#